data_AF-A0A7V9AT84-F1
#
_entry.id   AF-A0A7V9AT84-F1
#
_cell.length_a   1.000
_cell.length_b   1.000
_cell.length_c   1.000
_cell.angle_alpha   90.00
_cell.angle_beta   90.00
_cell.angle_gamma   90.00
#
_symmetry.space_group_name_H-M   'P 1'
#
loop_
_entity.id
_entity.type
_entity.pdbx_description
1 polymer ?
#
loop_
_entity_poly.entity_id
_entity_poly.type
_entity_poly.pdbx_seq_one_letter_code
_entity_poly.pdbx_strand_id
1 'polypeptide(L)' 'MLRVTPTLALAESELEERFVRASGPGGQNVNKVATAVQLRFDVERSTAITDDVRQRLR' A
#
# COMPACT_ATOMS: atom_id res chain seq x y z
N MET A 1 11.25 -4.43 5.36
CA MET A 1 11.38 -3.00 4.98
C MET A 1 11.26 -2.88 3.47
N LEU A 2 10.49 -1.92 2.96
CA LEU A 2 10.33 -1.66 1.52
C LEU A 2 11.30 -0.57 1.08
N ARG A 3 12.32 -0.92 0.29
CA ARG A 3 13.27 0.06 -0.27
C ARG A 3 12.67 0.73 -1.50
N VAL A 4 12.64 2.06 -1.50
CA VAL A 4 12.15 2.90 -2.61
C VAL A 4 13.31 3.48 -3.41
N THR A 5 14.31 4.01 -2.70
CA THR A 5 15.58 4.50 -3.28
C THR A 5 16.75 4.00 -2.43
N PRO A 6 18.02 4.26 -2.82
CA PRO A 6 19.17 3.91 -1.98
C PRO A 6 19.14 4.55 -0.58
N THR A 7 18.49 5.71 -0.44
CA THR A 7 18.41 6.49 0.80
C THR A 7 17.02 6.52 1.43
N LEU A 8 16.00 6.00 0.75
CA LEU A 8 14.61 5.97 1.23
C LEU A 8 14.11 4.53 1.35
N ALA A 9 13.75 4.14 2.56
CA ALA A 9 13.09 2.87 2.85
C ALA A 9 11.93 3.09 3.82
N LEU A 10 10.83 2.40 3.58
CA LEU A 10 9.65 2.41 4.44
C LEU A 10 9.70 1.20 5.38
N ALA A 11 9.35 1.41 6.65
CA ALA A 11 9.16 0.30 7.57
C ALA A 11 7.90 -0.47 7.19
N GLU A 12 7.89 -1.79 7.36
CA GLU A 12 6.68 -2.59 7.09
C GLU A 12 5.51 -2.19 7.99
N SER A 13 5.79 -1.70 9.20
CA SER A 13 4.78 -1.16 10.12
C SER A 13 4.07 0.11 9.62
N GLU A 14 4.60 0.77 8.59
CA GLU A 14 3.96 1.93 7.95
C GLU A 14 2.99 1.52 6.83
N LEU A 15 3.02 0.24 6.44
CA LEU A 15 2.22 -0.32 5.36
C LEU A 15 1.11 -1.20 5.95
N GLU A 16 -0.13 -0.89 5.61
CA GLU A 16 -1.27 -1.70 6.01
C GLU A 16 -1.79 -2.51 4.82
N GLU A 17 -1.75 -3.83 4.93
CA GLU A 17 -2.25 -4.77 3.93
C GLU A 17 -3.61 -5.34 4.33
N ARG A 18 -4.58 -5.28 3.41
CA ARG A 18 -5.89 -5.90 3.57
C ARG A 18 -6.23 -6.72 2.34
N PHE A 19 -6.51 -8.00 2.55
CA PHE A 19 -7.00 -8.89 1.50
C PHE A 19 -8.49 -8.61 1.27
N VAL A 20 -8.83 -8.21 0.05
CA VAL A 20 -10.20 -7.85 -0.35
C VAL A 20 -10.70 -8.79 -1.44
N ARG A 21 -12.02 -8.92 -1.55
CA ARG A 21 -12.63 -9.62 -2.67
C ARG A 21 -12.51 -8.75 -3.92
N ALA A 22 -12.08 -9.34 -5.03
CA ALA A 22 -12.05 -8.64 -6.31
C ALA A 22 -13.50 -8.37 -6.78
N SER A 23 -13.85 -7.13 -7.07
CA SER A 23 -15.23 -6.71 -7.42
C SER A 23 -15.53 -6.75 -8.93
N GLY A 24 -14.94 -7.69 -9.67
CA GLY A 24 -15.15 -7.85 -11.11
C GLY A 24 -16.36 -8.74 -11.44
N PRO A 25 -17.00 -8.59 -12.62
CA PRO A 25 -18.03 -9.52 -13.08
C PRO A 25 -17.40 -10.88 -13.37
N GLY A 26 -17.39 -11.78 -12.39
CA GLY A 26 -16.79 -13.10 -12.53
C GLY A 26 -17.56 -14.14 -11.73
N GLY A 27 -17.76 -15.32 -12.32
CA GLY A 27 -18.51 -16.43 -11.75
C GLY A 27 -17.88 -17.03 -10.48
N GLN A 28 -18.17 -18.31 -10.22
CA GLN A 28 -17.94 -19.00 -8.93
C GLN A 28 -16.57 -18.79 -8.24
N ASN A 29 -15.49 -18.46 -8.96
CA ASN A 29 -14.16 -18.21 -8.38
C ASN A 29 -13.99 -16.85 -7.69
N VAL A 30 -14.77 -15.82 -8.05
CA VAL A 30 -14.69 -14.48 -7.42
C VAL A 30 -15.28 -14.48 -6.00
N ASN A 31 -16.23 -15.38 -5.73
CA ASN A 31 -16.94 -15.42 -4.46
C ASN A 31 -16.19 -16.16 -3.33
N LYS A 32 -15.06 -16.81 -3.62
CA LYS A 32 -14.44 -17.77 -2.68
C LYS A 32 -13.02 -17.41 -2.21
N VAL A 33 -12.29 -16.53 -2.92
CA VAL A 33 -10.89 -16.26 -2.60
C VAL A 33 -10.61 -14.77 -2.64
N ALA A 34 -10.10 -14.21 -1.54
CA ALA A 34 -9.64 -12.82 -1.46
C ALA A 34 -8.28 -12.70 -2.18
N THR A 35 -8.31 -12.73 -3.52
CA THR A 35 -7.11 -12.68 -4.37
C THR A 35 -6.60 -11.25 -4.60
N ALA A 36 -7.37 -10.23 -4.21
CA ALA A 36 -6.96 -8.84 -4.33
C ALA A 36 -6.39 -8.35 -2.99
N VAL A 37 -5.34 -7.53 -3.06
CA VAL A 37 -4.74 -6.88 -1.89
C VAL A 37 -4.92 -5.37 -2.03
N GLN A 38 -5.44 -4.75 -0.98
CA GLN A 38 -5.40 -3.31 -0.79
C GLN A 38 -4.23 -3.00 0.14
N LEU A 39 -3.28 -2.20 -0.37
CA LEU A 39 -2.17 -1.66 0.41
C LEU A 39 -2.46 -0.19 0.74
N ARG A 40 -2.33 0.21 2.00
CA ARG A 40 -2.46 1.59 2.45
C ARG A 40 -1.16 2.06 3.07
N PHE A 41 -0.81 3.31 2.77
CA PHE A 41 0.36 3.99 3.33
C PHE A 41 -0.04 5.43 3.68
N ASP A 42 0.24 5.85 4.91
CA ASP A 42 -0.02 7.21 5.39
C ASP A 42 1.24 8.08 5.22
N VAL A 43 1.27 8.82 4.11
CA VAL A 43 2.39 9.71 3.75
C VAL A 43 2.60 10.84 4.76
N GLU A 44 1.53 11.34 5.37
CA GLU A 44 1.58 12.49 6.28
C GLU A 44 2.17 12.09 7.64
N ARG A 45 1.96 10.84 8.06
CA ARG A 45 2.51 10.30 9.32
C ARG A 45 3.87 9.62 9.19
N SER A 46 4.34 9.37 7.97
CA SER A 46 5.60 8.66 7.75
C SER A 46 6.81 9.52 8.15
N THR A 47 7.70 8.96 8.96
CA THR A 47 8.98 9.59 9.34
C THR A 47 10.06 9.42 8.28
N ALA A 48 9.87 8.50 7.33
CA ALA A 48 10.81 8.25 6.24
C ALA A 48 10.66 9.29 5.10
N ILE A 49 9.50 9.92 4.98
CA ILE A 49 9.20 10.88 3.92
C ILE A 49 9.67 12.29 4.32
N THR A 50 10.55 12.87 3.51
CA THR A 50 10.97 14.27 3.64
C THR A 50 9.90 15.24 3.14
N ASP A 51 9.95 16.49 3.58
CA ASP A 51 8.96 17.50 3.20
C ASP A 51 8.89 17.74 1.68
N ASP A 52 10.04 17.75 1.00
CA ASP A 52 10.10 17.88 -0.47
C ASP A 52 9.36 16.74 -1.18
N VAL A 53 9.48 15.51 -0.67
CA VAL A 53 8.79 14.34 -1.22
C VAL A 53 7.31 14.41 -0.89
N ARG A 54 6.94 14.83 0.33
CA ARG A 54 5.54 15.01 0.75
C ARG A 54 4.82 16.03 -0.14
N GLN A 55 5.47 17.14 -0.46
CA GLN A 55 4.91 18.18 -1.32
C GLN A 55 4.60 17.68 -2.74
N ARG A 56 5.34 16.70 -3.25
CA ARG A 56 5.15 16.12 -4.59
C ARG A 56 4.03 15.08 -4.67
N LEU A 57 3.56 14.58 -3.52
CA LEU A 57 2.52 13.55 -3.42
C LEU A 57 1.12 14.14 -3.20
N ARG A 58 1.01 15.46 -3.00
CA ARG A 58 -0.24 16.22 -3.02
C ARG A 58 -0.62 16.59 -4.44
#